data_AF-A0A7J6RP00-F1
#
_entry.id   AF-A0A7J6RP00-F1
#
_cell.length_a   1.000
_cell.length_b   1.000
_cell.length_c   1.000
_cell.angle_alpha   90.00
_cell.angle_beta   90.00
_cell.angle_gamma   90.00
#
_symmetry.space_group_name_H-M   'P 1'
#
loop_
_entity.id
_entity.type
_entity.pdbx_description
1 polymer ?
#
loop_
_entity_poly.entity_id
_entity_poly.type
_entity_poly.pdbx_seq_one_letter_code
_entity_poly.pdbx_strand_id
1 'polypeptide(L)'
;MDEWPMTCQAYRLSVFLGSSSVSAPSHSLALMPPTSNQNAEEAAVDSPCGCEAKRRRKSDDKQDRSSRVAASAVSGPLTEEDRDCIDRFRQLVRIPTISGEGVTSGSYAKCAELLQKWLGEITGVTNIRAIEYVPGKPVILATFPGTDPALSTILLNGHYDVVPVFREHWKSDPFEAVIEDGKIYGRGTQDMKCVLTG
;
A
#
# COMPACT_ATOMS: atom_id res chain seq x y z
N MET A 1 -11.02 -14.43 -24.66
CA MET A 1 -11.25 -12.98 -24.88
C MET A 1 -12.17 -12.59 -23.75
N ASP A 2 -11.58 -12.30 -22.60
CA ASP A 2 -12.28 -12.50 -21.34
C ASP A 2 -12.56 -11.13 -20.76
N GLU A 3 -13.83 -10.74 -20.86
CA GLU A 3 -14.30 -9.40 -20.52
C GLU A 3 -14.21 -9.15 -19.03
N TRP A 4 -13.24 -8.32 -18.63
CA TRP A 4 -13.27 -7.69 -17.31
C TRP A 4 -14.50 -6.79 -17.17
N PRO A 5 -15.13 -6.72 -15.99
CA PRO A 5 -16.33 -5.90 -15.79
C PRO A 5 -16.09 -4.44 -16.19
N MET A 6 -17.02 -3.92 -17.00
CA MET A 6 -16.97 -2.64 -17.72
C MET A 6 -16.62 -1.40 -16.87
N THR A 7 -16.74 -1.46 -15.54
CA THR A 7 -16.47 -0.35 -14.62
C THR A 7 -14.98 -0.08 -14.38
N CYS A 8 -14.09 -1.06 -14.58
CA CYS A 8 -12.64 -0.85 -14.39
C CYS A 8 -11.94 -0.22 -15.62
N GLN A 9 -12.53 -0.29 -16.81
CA GLN A 9 -11.90 0.18 -18.06
C GLN A 9 -11.81 1.71 -18.16
N ALA A 10 -12.58 2.44 -17.36
CA ALA A 10 -12.77 3.89 -17.50
C ALA A 10 -11.66 4.75 -16.86
N TYR A 11 -10.85 4.20 -15.95
CA TYR A 11 -9.90 4.97 -15.15
C TYR A 11 -8.45 4.80 -15.61
N ARG A 12 -7.70 5.91 -15.67
CA ARG A 12 -6.24 5.84 -15.73
C ARG A 12 -5.72 5.32 -14.39
N LEU A 13 -5.01 4.19 -14.42
CA LEU A 13 -4.42 3.56 -13.24
C LEU A 13 -2.92 3.87 -13.22
N SER A 14 -2.46 4.60 -12.21
CA SER A 14 -1.03 4.71 -11.92
C SER A 14 -0.69 3.71 -10.82
N VAL A 15 0.29 2.84 -11.05
CA VAL A 15 0.79 1.91 -10.03
C VAL A 15 2.12 2.44 -9.52
N PHE A 16 2.23 2.68 -8.21
CA PHE A 16 3.42 3.17 -7.52
C PHE A 16 3.86 2.13 -6.48
N LEU A 17 4.97 1.45 -6.72
CA LEU A 17 5.53 0.44 -5.81
C LEU A 17 6.91 0.89 -5.33
N GLY A 18 7.06 1.19 -4.03
CA GLY A 18 8.30 1.76 -3.48
C GLY A 18 8.79 1.07 -2.21
N SER A 19 9.66 1.77 -1.48
CA SER A 19 9.94 1.48 -0.07
C SER A 19 9.14 2.44 0.80
N SER A 20 8.53 1.93 1.87
CA SER A 20 7.86 2.72 2.92
C SER A 20 8.75 3.80 3.55
N SER A 21 10.07 3.60 3.51
CA SER A 21 11.09 4.47 4.14
C SER A 21 11.53 5.69 3.30
N VAL A 22 10.83 6.02 2.21
CA VAL A 22 11.16 7.19 1.37
C VAL A 22 10.46 8.44 1.92
N SER A 23 11.12 9.16 2.82
CA SER A 23 10.70 10.50 3.24
C SER A 23 10.95 11.51 2.11
N ALA A 24 9.91 12.24 1.71
CA ALA A 24 10.03 13.33 0.74
C ALA A 24 10.95 14.46 1.29
N PRO A 25 11.77 15.11 0.43
CA PRO A 25 12.51 16.29 0.84
C PRO A 25 11.53 17.46 1.10
N SER A 26 11.74 18.17 2.22
CA SER A 26 10.92 19.30 2.64
C SER A 26 11.08 20.51 1.70
N HIS A 27 10.31 20.57 0.62
CA HIS A 27 10.19 21.80 -0.17
C HIS A 27 9.20 22.77 0.49
N SER A 28 9.72 23.93 0.88
CA SER A 28 8.96 25.02 1.49
C SER A 28 7.92 25.56 0.51
N LEU A 29 6.64 25.32 0.80
CA LEU A 29 5.51 25.96 0.13
C LEU A 29 5.45 27.43 0.56
N ALA A 30 5.91 28.33 -0.32
CA ALA A 30 5.77 29.76 -0.13
C ALA A 30 4.28 30.15 -0.19
N LEU A 31 3.71 30.50 0.96
CA LEU A 31 2.35 31.03 1.08
C LEU A 31 2.24 32.40 0.42
N MET A 32 1.20 32.61 -0.40
CA MET A 32 0.82 33.95 -0.85
C MET A 32 0.30 34.79 0.33
N PRO A 33 0.58 36.11 0.36
CA PRO A 33 0.19 36.96 1.47
C PRO A 33 -1.32 37.28 1.46
N PRO A 34 -1.97 37.40 2.63
CA PRO A 34 -3.37 37.80 2.73
C PRO A 34 -3.53 39.30 2.46
N THR A 35 -4.51 39.67 1.63
CA THR A 35 -4.92 41.07 1.45
C THR A 35 -5.76 41.53 2.64
N SER A 36 -5.38 42.67 3.22
CA SER A 36 -6.07 43.35 4.31
C SER A 36 -7.49 43.81 3.94
N ASN A 37 -8.42 43.74 4.90
CA ASN A 37 -9.36 44.84 5.12
C ASN A 37 -9.71 44.98 6.61
N GLN A 38 -9.98 46.21 7.05
CA GLN A 38 -10.21 46.59 8.46
C GLN A 38 -11.65 47.09 8.66
N ASN A 39 -12.02 47.28 9.94
CA ASN A 39 -13.28 47.87 10.45
C ASN A 39 -14.49 46.91 10.39
N ALA A 40 -15.36 46.76 11.39
CA ALA A 40 -15.43 47.24 12.80
C ALA A 40 -16.31 46.22 13.60
N GLU A 41 -16.67 46.32 14.88
CA GLU A 41 -16.49 47.34 15.94
C GLU A 41 -16.57 46.66 17.34
N GLU A 42 -16.50 47.41 18.45
CA GLU A 42 -16.71 46.86 19.81
C GLU A 42 -18.18 46.81 20.25
N ALA A 43 -18.57 45.77 21.00
CA ALA A 43 -19.60 45.86 22.03
C ALA A 43 -19.48 44.71 23.05
N ALA A 44 -18.96 45.00 24.25
CA ALA A 44 -18.98 44.07 25.38
C ALA A 44 -20.18 44.34 26.31
N VAL A 45 -20.91 43.29 26.71
CA VAL A 45 -21.86 43.32 27.84
C VAL A 45 -21.69 42.01 28.62
N ASP A 46 -21.74 42.12 29.95
CA ASP A 46 -21.23 41.13 30.90
C ASP A 46 -22.35 40.40 31.69
N SER A 47 -22.03 39.18 32.15
CA SER A 47 -22.61 38.49 33.33
C SER A 47 -24.03 37.87 33.26
N PRO A 48 -24.39 36.93 34.18
CA PRO A 48 -23.61 35.78 34.66
C PRO A 48 -24.45 34.47 34.85
N CYS A 49 -23.86 33.42 35.45
CA CYS A 49 -24.47 32.16 35.93
C CYS A 49 -24.77 31.08 34.85
N GLY A 50 -24.42 29.79 34.98
CA GLY A 50 -23.68 29.07 36.02
C GLY A 50 -24.23 27.65 36.26
N CYS A 51 -23.66 26.59 35.63
CA CYS A 51 -23.98 25.18 35.92
C CYS A 51 -22.92 24.17 35.41
N GLU A 52 -22.14 23.62 36.36
CA GLU A 52 -21.43 22.32 36.39
C GLU A 52 -20.94 21.59 35.11
N ALA A 53 -19.61 21.46 34.99
CA ALA A 53 -18.95 20.51 34.10
C ALA A 53 -18.99 19.06 34.63
N LYS A 54 -19.94 18.24 34.17
CA LYS A 54 -20.01 16.81 34.51
C LYS A 54 -18.97 15.97 33.75
N ARG A 55 -17.85 15.66 34.41
CA ARG A 55 -16.87 14.65 33.96
C ARG A 55 -17.53 13.28 33.82
N ARG A 56 -17.90 12.86 32.60
CA ARG A 56 -18.32 11.47 32.33
C ARG A 56 -17.11 10.53 32.47
N ARG A 57 -17.13 9.67 33.49
CA ARG A 57 -16.23 8.51 33.58
C ARG A 57 -16.60 7.54 32.47
N LYS A 58 -15.65 7.19 31.59
CA LYS A 58 -15.84 6.14 30.58
C LYS A 58 -15.57 4.78 31.23
N SER A 59 -16.60 4.21 31.86
CA SER A 59 -16.60 2.83 32.34
C SER A 59 -17.08 1.90 31.22
N ASP A 60 -16.30 0.84 31.01
CA ASP A 60 -16.69 -0.47 30.47
C ASP A 60 -17.69 -0.50 29.31
N ASP A 61 -17.14 -0.38 28.10
CA ASP A 61 -17.78 -0.88 26.88
C ASP A 61 -16.81 -1.82 26.14
N LYS A 62 -16.64 -3.03 26.71
CA LYS A 62 -15.97 -4.16 26.05
C LYS A 62 -16.95 -4.85 25.11
N GLN A 63 -17.41 -4.13 24.08
CA GLN A 63 -18.23 -4.75 23.05
C GLN A 63 -17.35 -5.50 22.04
N ASP A 64 -17.66 -6.78 21.89
CA ASP A 64 -16.94 -7.75 21.06
C ASP A 64 -16.79 -7.28 19.60
N ARG A 65 -15.56 -6.98 19.19
CA ARG A 65 -15.20 -6.65 17.79
C ARG A 65 -14.88 -7.87 16.94
N SER A 66 -15.30 -9.07 17.34
CA SER A 66 -15.32 -10.29 16.52
C SER A 66 -16.41 -10.26 15.44
N SER A 67 -16.61 -9.11 14.78
CA SER A 67 -17.37 -9.04 13.53
C SER A 67 -16.50 -9.62 12.41
N ARG A 68 -16.47 -10.95 12.35
CA ARG A 68 -15.77 -11.74 11.33
C ARG A 68 -16.14 -11.21 9.95
N VAL A 69 -15.19 -10.62 9.24
CA VAL A 69 -15.20 -10.72 7.77
C VAL A 69 -15.03 -12.20 7.50
N ALA A 70 -16.13 -12.88 7.23
CA ALA A 70 -16.08 -14.27 6.79
C ALA A 70 -15.35 -14.26 5.44
N ALA A 71 -14.07 -14.68 5.45
CA ALA A 71 -13.39 -15.01 4.21
C ALA A 71 -14.25 -16.06 3.52
N SER A 72 -14.84 -15.70 2.38
CA SER A 72 -15.57 -16.65 1.56
C SER A 72 -14.56 -17.71 1.13
N ALA A 73 -14.61 -18.88 1.76
CA ALA A 73 -13.74 -19.98 1.39
C ALA A 73 -14.02 -20.30 -0.08
N VAL A 74 -13.01 -20.11 -0.93
CA VAL A 74 -13.08 -20.52 -2.34
C VAL A 74 -13.19 -22.04 -2.33
N SER A 75 -14.42 -22.53 -2.51
CA SER A 75 -14.77 -23.94 -2.39
C SER A 75 -14.70 -24.61 -3.75
N GLY A 76 -13.51 -25.06 -4.12
CA GLY A 76 -13.25 -25.79 -5.36
C GLY A 76 -11.80 -26.27 -5.41
N PRO A 77 -11.44 -27.11 -6.39
CA PRO A 77 -10.03 -27.33 -6.72
C PRO A 77 -9.43 -26.01 -7.25
N LEU A 78 -8.18 -25.74 -6.88
CA LEU A 78 -7.43 -24.59 -7.42
C LEU A 78 -7.36 -24.71 -8.95
N THR A 79 -7.59 -23.60 -9.66
CA THR A 79 -7.36 -23.52 -11.11
C THR A 79 -5.85 -23.45 -11.43
N GLU A 80 -5.49 -23.37 -12.70
CA GLU A 80 -4.09 -23.10 -13.07
C GLU A 80 -3.72 -21.64 -12.75
N GLU A 81 -4.63 -20.71 -12.99
CA GLU A 81 -4.48 -19.29 -12.64
C GLU A 81 -4.29 -19.09 -11.13
N ASP A 82 -5.03 -19.83 -10.30
CA ASP A 82 -4.82 -19.83 -8.83
C ASP A 82 -3.39 -20.26 -8.46
N ARG A 83 -2.85 -21.29 -9.14
CA ARG A 83 -1.48 -21.79 -8.91
C ARG A 83 -0.44 -20.77 -9.34
N ASP A 84 -0.61 -20.16 -10.51
CA ASP A 84 0.28 -19.11 -11.02
C ASP A 84 0.31 -17.89 -10.09
N CYS A 85 -0.85 -17.46 -9.59
CA CYS A 85 -0.96 -16.38 -8.60
C CYS A 85 -0.24 -16.73 -7.29
N ILE A 86 -0.44 -17.94 -6.76
CA ILE A 86 0.24 -18.45 -5.56
C ILE A 86 1.76 -18.45 -5.77
N ASP A 87 2.26 -18.97 -6.90
CA ASP A 87 3.69 -19.10 -7.12
C ASP A 87 4.37 -17.77 -7.48
N ARG A 88 3.70 -16.85 -8.19
CA ARG A 88 4.15 -15.44 -8.35
C ARG A 88 4.27 -14.75 -6.99
N PHE A 89 3.26 -14.86 -6.13
CA PHE A 89 3.29 -14.27 -4.80
C PHE A 89 4.43 -14.87 -3.94
N ARG A 90 4.63 -16.19 -3.98
CA ARG A 90 5.75 -16.86 -3.29
C ARG A 90 7.11 -16.43 -3.83
N GLN A 91 7.25 -16.23 -5.15
CA GLN A 91 8.47 -15.66 -5.74
C GLN A 91 8.76 -14.27 -5.20
N LEU A 92 7.75 -13.40 -5.06
CA LEU A 92 7.93 -12.06 -4.50
C LEU A 92 8.29 -12.09 -3.00
N VAL A 93 7.64 -12.94 -2.21
CA VAL A 93 7.95 -13.14 -0.78
C VAL A 93 9.40 -13.58 -0.59
N ARG A 94 9.91 -14.48 -1.46
CA ARG A 94 11.28 -15.01 -1.44
C ARG A 94 12.41 -14.00 -1.68
N ILE A 95 12.11 -12.78 -2.11
CA ILE A 95 13.13 -11.72 -2.24
C ILE A 95 13.26 -10.99 -0.89
N PRO A 96 14.40 -11.08 -0.17
CA PRO A 96 14.55 -10.51 1.17
C PRO A 96 14.82 -9.00 1.11
N THR A 97 13.77 -8.25 0.82
CA THR A 97 13.73 -6.78 0.69
C THR A 97 13.73 -6.07 2.05
N ILE A 98 14.63 -6.49 2.95
CA ILE A 98 14.69 -6.03 4.35
C ILE A 98 15.08 -4.55 4.41
N SER A 99 14.31 -3.76 5.13
CA SER A 99 14.61 -2.34 5.34
C SER A 99 15.92 -2.15 6.09
N GLY A 100 16.82 -1.34 5.52
CA GLY A 100 18.21 -1.17 5.95
C GLY A 100 19.22 -2.04 5.18
N GLU A 101 18.83 -3.24 4.76
CA GLU A 101 19.72 -4.21 4.08
C GLU A 101 19.44 -4.33 2.56
N GLY A 102 18.28 -3.88 2.08
CA GLY A 102 17.86 -4.07 0.69
C GLY A 102 18.75 -3.39 -0.37
N VAL A 103 19.48 -2.35 0.02
CA VAL A 103 20.47 -1.67 -0.83
C VAL A 103 21.76 -2.48 -0.90
N THR A 104 22.30 -2.91 0.23
CA THR A 104 23.60 -3.65 0.31
C THR A 104 23.49 -5.08 -0.22
N SER A 105 22.32 -5.71 -0.08
CA SER A 105 22.02 -7.03 -0.64
C SER A 105 21.61 -7.01 -2.12
N GLY A 106 21.37 -5.83 -2.70
CA GLY A 106 20.82 -5.67 -4.06
C GLY A 106 19.38 -6.21 -4.21
N SER A 107 18.72 -6.60 -3.11
CA SER A 107 17.39 -7.23 -3.17
C SER A 107 16.30 -6.27 -3.63
N TYR A 108 16.46 -4.96 -3.42
CA TYR A 108 15.57 -3.94 -3.97
C TYR A 108 15.64 -3.86 -5.50
N ALA A 109 16.84 -3.86 -6.09
CA ALA A 109 17.01 -3.88 -7.54
C ALA A 109 16.40 -5.15 -8.16
N LYS A 110 16.70 -6.32 -7.59
CA LYS A 110 16.12 -7.61 -8.02
C LYS A 110 14.59 -7.63 -7.92
N CYS A 111 14.01 -7.03 -6.87
CA CYS A 111 12.56 -6.94 -6.71
C CYS A 111 11.93 -5.99 -7.74
N ALA A 112 12.57 -4.84 -7.98
CA ALA A 112 12.16 -3.86 -8.97
C ALA A 112 12.19 -4.44 -10.40
N GLU A 113 13.26 -5.12 -10.79
CA GLU A 113 13.39 -5.82 -12.07
C GLU A 113 12.27 -6.87 -12.27
N LEU A 114 11.97 -7.68 -11.25
CA LEU A 114 10.90 -8.67 -11.32
C LEU A 114 9.52 -8.03 -11.49
N LEU A 115 9.23 -6.97 -10.74
CA LEU A 115 7.97 -6.22 -10.86
C LEU A 115 7.85 -5.53 -12.23
N GLN A 116 8.93 -4.94 -12.76
CA GLN A 116 8.93 -4.37 -14.11
C GLN A 116 8.69 -5.43 -15.19
N LYS A 117 9.28 -6.63 -15.04
CA LYS A 117 9.03 -7.75 -15.94
C LYS A 117 7.54 -8.14 -15.94
N TRP A 118 6.96 -8.40 -14.78
CA TRP A 118 5.54 -8.78 -14.68
C TRP A 118 4.60 -7.68 -15.18
N LEU A 119 4.89 -6.40 -14.91
CA LEU A 119 4.13 -5.28 -15.46
C LEU A 119 4.22 -5.23 -16.99
N GLY A 120 5.35 -5.63 -17.59
CA GLY A 120 5.54 -5.75 -19.03
C GLY A 120 4.83 -6.95 -19.68
N GLU A 121 4.45 -7.95 -18.89
CA GLU A 121 3.63 -9.08 -19.34
C GLU A 121 2.12 -8.68 -19.44
N ILE A 122 1.70 -7.59 -18.80
CA ILE A 122 0.30 -7.13 -18.79
C ILE A 122 -0.01 -6.25 -20.02
N THR A 123 -0.85 -6.76 -20.91
CA THR A 123 -1.36 -6.02 -22.08
C THR A 123 -2.03 -4.71 -21.66
N GLY A 124 -1.61 -3.60 -22.28
CA GLY A 124 -2.15 -2.26 -22.05
C GLY A 124 -1.41 -1.44 -20.99
N VAL A 125 -0.52 -2.04 -20.18
CA VAL A 125 0.35 -1.26 -19.28
C VAL A 125 1.42 -0.53 -20.09
N THR A 126 1.64 0.75 -19.75
CA THR A 126 2.58 1.66 -20.42
C THR A 126 3.44 2.41 -19.40
N ASN A 127 4.45 3.15 -19.86
CA ASN A 127 5.31 4.01 -19.02
C ASN A 127 5.96 3.30 -17.81
N ILE A 128 6.24 2.00 -17.92
CA ILE A 128 6.90 1.20 -16.87
C ILE A 128 8.33 1.71 -16.69
N ARG A 129 8.64 2.29 -15.52
CA ARG A 129 9.96 2.82 -15.19
C ARG A 129 10.30 2.63 -13.71
N ALA A 130 11.56 2.30 -13.44
CA ALA A 130 12.16 2.48 -12.13
C ALA A 130 12.64 3.93 -11.97
N ILE A 131 12.31 4.56 -10.85
CA ILE A 131 12.70 5.92 -10.49
C ILE A 131 13.45 5.86 -9.16
N GLU A 132 14.71 6.29 -9.13
CA GLU A 132 15.48 6.39 -7.89
C GLU A 132 15.47 7.81 -7.34
N TYR A 133 14.70 8.03 -6.27
CA TYR A 133 14.77 9.26 -5.45
C TYR A 133 15.85 9.17 -4.37
N VAL A 134 16.14 7.95 -3.91
CA VAL A 134 17.22 7.60 -2.99
C VAL A 134 18.04 6.50 -3.66
N PRO A 135 19.38 6.62 -3.75
CA PRO A 135 20.22 5.64 -4.45
C PRO A 135 19.99 4.20 -3.96
N GLY A 136 19.77 3.28 -4.90
CA GLY A 136 19.51 1.87 -4.62
C GLY A 136 18.14 1.56 -4.01
N LYS A 137 17.22 2.53 -3.94
CA LYS A 137 15.80 2.33 -3.57
C LYS A 137 14.88 2.70 -4.75
N PRO A 138 14.83 1.89 -5.82
CA PRO A 138 13.98 2.14 -6.97
C PRO A 138 12.49 2.11 -6.61
N VAL A 139 11.75 3.09 -7.12
CA VAL A 139 10.28 3.10 -7.10
C VAL A 139 9.80 2.74 -8.50
N ILE A 140 8.98 1.70 -8.61
CA ILE A 140 8.35 1.35 -9.88
C ILE A 140 7.12 2.21 -10.08
N LEU A 141 7.07 2.92 -11.21
CA LEU A 141 5.89 3.57 -11.73
C LEU A 141 5.45 2.89 -13.03
N ALA A 142 4.17 2.59 -13.14
CA ALA A 142 3.54 2.16 -14.39
C ALA A 142 2.19 2.87 -14.59
N THR A 143 1.71 2.94 -15.83
CA THR A 143 0.43 3.56 -16.19
C THR A 143 -0.40 2.63 -17.06
N PHE A 144 -1.57 2.20 -16.59
CA PHE A 144 -2.63 1.70 -17.43
C PHE A 144 -3.46 2.90 -17.92
N PRO A 145 -3.56 3.18 -19.24
CA PRO A 145 -4.41 4.24 -19.76
C PRO A 145 -5.88 3.81 -19.67
N GLY A 146 -6.72 4.66 -19.08
CA GLY A 146 -8.17 4.48 -19.15
C GLY A 146 -8.71 4.79 -20.55
N THR A 147 -9.89 4.27 -20.88
CA THR A 147 -10.53 4.52 -22.19
C THR A 147 -11.07 5.94 -22.33
N ASP A 148 -11.45 6.60 -21.23
CA ASP A 148 -11.91 7.99 -21.21
C ASP A 148 -10.88 8.92 -20.53
N PRO A 149 -10.23 9.84 -21.28
CA PRO A 149 -9.26 10.78 -20.73
C PRO A 149 -9.90 11.93 -19.92
N ALA A 150 -11.23 12.09 -19.92
CA ALA A 150 -11.92 13.10 -19.11
C ALA A 150 -12.11 12.67 -17.64
N LEU A 151 -11.95 11.38 -17.34
CA LEU A 151 -12.10 10.85 -15.99
C LEU A 151 -10.82 11.01 -15.14
N SER A 152 -11.02 11.08 -13.81
CA SER A 152 -9.95 11.21 -12.84
C SER A 152 -9.01 10.00 -12.84
N THR A 153 -7.73 10.21 -12.52
CA THR A 153 -6.74 9.13 -12.37
C THR A 153 -6.85 8.48 -10.98
N ILE A 154 -6.79 7.15 -10.92
CA ILE A 154 -6.65 6.39 -9.67
C ILE A 154 -5.16 6.04 -9.48
N LEU A 155 -4.64 6.25 -8.27
CA LEU A 155 -3.31 5.82 -7.87
C LEU A 155 -3.43 4.56 -7.01
N LEU A 156 -2.92 3.43 -7.49
CA LEU A 156 -2.61 2.29 -6.64
C LEU A 156 -1.21 2.47 -6.08
N ASN A 157 -1.10 2.37 -4.77
CA ASN A 157 0.15 2.54 -4.04
C ASN A 157 0.43 1.29 -3.20
N GLY A 158 1.69 0.88 -3.17
CA GLY A 158 2.16 -0.12 -2.23
C GLY A 158 3.66 -0.06 -2.02
N HIS A 159 4.16 -0.89 -1.11
CA HIS A 159 5.59 -1.05 -0.87
C HIS A 159 6.00 -2.52 -0.85
N TYR A 160 7.21 -2.77 -1.35
CA TYR A 160 7.78 -4.12 -1.43
C TYR A 160 8.91 -4.34 -0.43
N ASP A 161 9.34 -3.31 0.30
CA ASP A 161 10.25 -3.45 1.43
C ASP A 161 9.54 -4.04 2.66
N VAL A 162 10.31 -4.71 3.50
CA VAL A 162 9.79 -5.44 4.67
C VAL A 162 10.60 -5.10 5.92
N VAL A 163 9.96 -5.17 7.09
CA VAL A 163 10.66 -5.00 8.38
C VAL A 163 11.69 -6.12 8.63
N PRO A 164 12.75 -5.87 9.44
CA PRO A 164 13.71 -6.87 9.86
C PRO A 164 13.10 -8.14 10.48
N VAL A 165 13.88 -9.22 10.51
CA VAL A 165 13.46 -10.54 11.00
C VAL A 165 14.34 -11.05 12.13
N PHE A 166 13.70 -11.43 13.24
CA PHE A 166 14.29 -12.18 14.34
C PHE A 166 14.03 -13.67 14.08
N ARG A 167 14.98 -14.37 13.43
CA ARG A 167 14.80 -15.76 12.95
C ARG A 167 14.47 -16.74 14.07
N GLU A 168 14.93 -16.47 15.29
CA GLU A 168 14.64 -17.20 16.53
C GLU A 168 13.15 -17.25 16.90
N HIS A 169 12.31 -16.41 16.30
CA HIS A 169 10.86 -16.39 16.49
C HIS A 169 10.06 -17.01 15.32
N TRP A 170 10.74 -17.58 14.33
CA TRP A 170 10.10 -18.26 13.19
C TRP A 170 10.25 -19.77 13.28
N LYS A 171 9.23 -20.50 12.80
CA LYS A 171 9.25 -21.98 12.68
C LYS A 171 10.02 -22.48 11.45
N SER A 172 10.15 -21.64 10.43
CA SER A 172 10.79 -21.89 9.13
C SER A 172 11.56 -20.64 8.69
N ASP A 173 12.29 -20.67 7.58
CA ASP A 173 12.95 -19.43 7.12
C ASP A 173 11.88 -18.37 6.72
N PRO A 174 12.00 -17.12 7.20
CA PRO A 174 11.03 -16.06 6.89
C PRO A 174 10.84 -15.78 5.39
N PHE A 175 11.79 -16.16 4.54
CA PHE A 175 11.77 -15.90 3.10
C PHE A 175 11.59 -17.18 2.26
N GLU A 176 11.26 -18.33 2.85
CA GLU A 176 11.00 -19.57 2.10
C GLU A 176 9.63 -19.57 1.38
N ALA A 177 8.67 -18.81 1.91
CA ALA A 177 7.26 -18.79 1.50
C ALA A 177 6.62 -20.20 1.57
N VAL A 178 6.64 -20.75 2.79
CA VAL A 178 6.09 -22.07 3.14
C VAL A 178 4.56 -22.05 3.03
N ILE A 179 3.97 -23.13 2.51
CA ILE A 179 2.52 -23.33 2.54
C ILE A 179 2.20 -24.35 3.65
N GLU A 180 1.39 -23.95 4.62
CA GLU A 180 0.90 -24.78 5.74
C GLU A 180 -0.59 -24.45 5.96
N ASP A 181 -1.46 -25.44 6.13
CA ASP A 181 -2.91 -25.28 6.33
C ASP A 181 -3.61 -24.27 5.39
N GLY A 182 -3.24 -24.28 4.10
CA GLY A 182 -3.80 -23.39 3.07
C GLY A 182 -3.36 -21.92 3.19
N LYS A 183 -2.32 -21.63 3.96
CA LYS A 183 -1.77 -20.28 4.18
C LYS A 183 -0.31 -20.21 3.77
N ILE A 184 0.11 -19.04 3.29
CA ILE A 184 1.50 -18.77 2.94
C ILE A 184 2.17 -18.03 4.09
N TYR A 185 3.18 -18.65 4.69
CA TYR A 185 3.96 -18.10 5.79
C TYR A 185 5.28 -17.53 5.28
N GLY A 186 5.53 -16.25 5.57
CA GLY A 186 6.76 -15.54 5.23
C GLY A 186 6.72 -14.06 5.60
N ARG A 187 7.88 -13.41 5.69
CA ARG A 187 8.00 -11.97 5.94
C ARG A 187 7.57 -11.19 4.70
N GLY A 188 6.63 -10.29 4.90
CA GLY A 188 6.08 -9.43 3.86
C GLY A 188 4.79 -9.94 3.23
N THR A 189 4.32 -11.14 3.61
CA THR A 189 3.09 -11.72 3.05
C THR A 189 1.88 -10.81 3.26
N GLN A 190 1.62 -10.39 4.50
CA GLN A 190 0.51 -9.47 4.82
C GLN A 190 0.89 -7.99 4.64
N ASP A 191 2.17 -7.63 4.80
CA ASP A 191 2.65 -6.25 4.86
C ASP A 191 3.86 -6.02 3.94
N MET A 192 3.66 -5.62 2.68
CA MET A 192 2.38 -5.58 1.96
C MET A 192 2.44 -6.26 0.58
N LYS A 193 3.30 -7.28 0.43
CA LYS A 193 3.54 -7.94 -0.87
C LYS A 193 2.28 -8.59 -1.47
N CYS A 194 1.27 -8.94 -0.67
CA CYS A 194 0.02 -9.54 -1.14
C CYS A 194 -0.78 -8.66 -2.11
N VAL A 195 -0.70 -7.34 -2.01
CA VAL A 195 -1.41 -6.43 -2.93
C VAL A 195 -0.57 -5.99 -4.13
N LEU A 196 0.64 -6.56 -4.28
CA LEU A 196 1.55 -6.29 -5.40
C LEU A 196 1.49 -7.38 -6.49
N THR A 197 0.78 -8.47 -6.24
CA THR A 197 0.74 -9.67 -7.09
C THR A 197 -0.68 -10.15 -7.31
N GLY A 198 -0.96 -10.51 -8.56
CA GLY A 198 -2.18 -11.15 -9.06
C GLY A 198 -1.99 -11.52 -10.53
#